data_AF-A0A1F6NLD8-F1
#
_entry.id   AF-A0A1F6NLD8-F1
#
_cell.length_a   1.000
_cell.length_b   1.000
_cell.length_c   1.000
_cell.angle_alpha   90.00
_cell.angle_beta   90.00
_cell.angle_gamma   90.00
#
_symmetry.space_group_name_H-M   'P 1'
#
loop_
_entity.id
_entity.type
_entity.pdbx_description
1 polymer ?
#
loop_
_entity_poly.entity_id
_entity_poly.type
_entity_poly.pdbx_seq_one_letter_code
_entity_poly.pdbx_strand_id
1 'polypeptide(L)'
;MNNEEPTIQDVLVAVGNYATHTDQKLSELSTRLTKVEALMVTKDYLDTKLADLRGDMAVLTRKEDMKIKTLVDILADKKILTADDAKRIYAMEPFAQLAL
;
A
#
# COMPACT_ATOMS: atom_id res chain seq x y z
N MET A 1 -2.56 -27.45 56.22
CA MET A 1 -3.31 -26.64 55.23
C MET A 1 -4.76 -26.95 55.47
N ASN A 2 -5.51 -26.02 56.05
CA ASN A 2 -6.93 -26.23 56.33
C ASN A 2 -7.69 -26.20 54.99
N ASN A 3 -8.21 -27.34 54.57
CA ASN A 3 -9.17 -27.43 53.47
C ASN A 3 -10.54 -27.03 54.03
N GLU A 4 -10.78 -25.73 54.20
CA GLU A 4 -12.13 -25.22 54.41
C GLU A 4 -12.87 -25.29 53.07
N GLU A 5 -14.06 -25.89 53.07
CA GLU A 5 -14.90 -25.94 51.87
C GLU A 5 -15.35 -24.52 51.53
N PRO A 6 -15.24 -24.11 50.24
CA PRO A 6 -15.65 -22.78 49.81
C PRO A 6 -17.14 -22.58 50.10
N THR A 7 -17.45 -21.45 50.72
CA THR A 7 -18.84 -21.11 51.04
C THR A 7 -19.57 -20.64 49.78
N ILE A 8 -20.91 -20.63 49.83
CA ILE A 8 -21.74 -20.05 48.76
C ILE A 8 -21.34 -18.60 48.48
N GLN A 9 -20.93 -17.85 49.50
CA GLN A 9 -20.47 -16.47 49.37
C GLN A 9 -19.19 -16.38 48.53
N ASP A 10 -18.24 -17.30 48.73
CA ASP A 10 -16.99 -17.34 47.97
C ASP A 10 -17.24 -17.63 46.49
N VAL A 11 -18.19 -18.52 46.19
CA VAL A 11 -18.62 -18.82 44.82
C VAL A 11 -19.26 -17.59 44.18
N LEU A 12 -20.15 -16.88 44.88
CA LEU A 12 -20.79 -15.67 44.36
C LEU A 12 -19.79 -14.55 44.08
N VAL A 13 -18.80 -14.35 44.96
CA VAL A 13 -17.72 -13.38 44.74
C VAL A 13 -16.86 -13.78 43.55
N ALA A 14 -16.50 -15.05 43.41
CA ALA A 14 -15.74 -15.55 42.26
C ALA A 14 -16.49 -15.34 40.94
N VAL A 15 -17.79 -15.64 40.91
CA VAL A 15 -18.66 -15.42 39.74
C VAL A 15 -18.77 -13.94 39.40
N GLY A 16 -18.96 -13.06 40.40
CA GLY A 16 -19.02 -11.61 40.20
C GLY A 16 -17.70 -11.04 39.65
N ASN A 17 -16.57 -11.50 40.17
CA ASN A 17 -15.25 -11.11 39.68
C ASN A 17 -15.02 -11.60 38.25
N TYR A 18 -15.41 -12.83 37.95
CA TYR A 18 -15.32 -13.39 36.60
C TYR A 18 -16.19 -12.63 35.60
N ALA A 19 -17.44 -12.33 35.95
CA ALA A 19 -18.35 -11.55 35.12
C ALA A 19 -17.78 -10.15 34.83
N THR A 20 -17.32 -9.45 35.87
CA THR A 20 -16.69 -8.13 35.74
C THR A 20 -15.45 -8.19 34.85
N HIS A 21 -14.59 -9.19 35.03
CA HIS A 21 -13.39 -9.35 34.21
C HIS A 21 -13.72 -9.63 32.74
N THR A 22 -14.75 -10.46 32.49
CA THR A 22 -15.22 -10.79 31.14
C THR A 22 -15.78 -9.55 30.43
N ASP A 23 -16.59 -8.74 31.13
CA ASP A 23 -17.15 -7.50 30.58
C ASP A 23 -16.04 -6.48 30.23
N GLN A 24 -15.03 -6.34 31.08
CA GLN A 24 -13.87 -5.51 30.79
C GLN A 24 -13.14 -5.97 29.53
N LYS A 25 -12.88 -7.28 29.40
CA LYS A 25 -12.23 -7.85 28.21
C LYS A 25 -13.06 -7.67 26.94
N LEU A 26 -14.38 -7.82 27.04
CA LEU A 26 -15.28 -7.62 25.91
C LEU A 26 -15.30 -6.15 25.46
N SER A 27 -15.29 -5.21 26.40
CA SER A 27 -15.20 -3.77 26.12
C SER A 27 -13.87 -3.40 25.44
N GLU A 28 -12.75 -3.94 25.94
CA GLU A 28 -11.42 -3.76 25.33
C GLU A 28 -11.39 -4.29 23.89
N LEU A 29 -11.95 -5.49 23.66
CA LEU A 29 -12.03 -6.09 22.33
C LEU A 29 -12.90 -5.26 21.39
N SER A 30 -14.05 -4.78 21.85
CA SER A 30 -14.95 -3.94 21.06
C SER A 30 -14.25 -2.65 20.62
N THR A 31 -13.54 -2.01 21.55
CA THR A 31 -12.75 -0.80 21.26
C THR A 31 -11.65 -1.06 20.22
N ARG A 32 -10.97 -2.21 20.31
CA ARG A 32 -9.94 -2.60 19.34
C ARG A 32 -10.55 -2.92 17.98
N LEU A 33 -11.69 -3.59 17.94
CA LEU A 33 -12.39 -3.93 16.71
C LEU A 33 -12.81 -2.67 15.95
N THR A 34 -13.43 -1.70 16.62
CA THR A 34 -13.80 -0.42 16.00
C THR A 34 -12.58 0.32 15.43
N LYS A 35 -11.43 0.28 16.11
CA LYS A 35 -10.18 0.86 15.58
C LYS A 35 -9.69 0.13 14.33
N VAL A 36 -9.77 -1.20 14.32
CA VAL A 36 -9.39 -2.00 13.14
C VAL A 36 -10.31 -1.69 11.98
N GLU A 37 -11.63 -1.66 12.19
CA GLU A 37 -12.63 -1.32 11.17
C GLU A 37 -12.42 0.09 10.61
N ALA A 38 -12.11 1.07 11.46
CA ALA A 38 -11.85 2.45 11.03
C ALA A 38 -10.54 2.61 10.23
N LEU A 39 -9.54 1.77 10.49
CA LEU A 39 -8.25 1.77 9.80
C LEU A 39 -8.18 0.79 8.63
N MET A 40 -9.17 -0.09 8.51
CA MET A 40 -9.25 -1.04 7.41
C MET A 40 -9.50 -0.28 6.11
N VAL A 41 -8.47 -0.21 5.30
CA VAL A 41 -8.64 0.05 3.87
C VAL A 41 -9.13 -1.24 3.21
N THR A 42 -10.18 -1.13 2.41
CA THR A 42 -10.66 -2.28 1.64
C THR A 42 -9.64 -2.62 0.54
N LYS A 43 -9.52 -3.91 0.23
CA LYS A 43 -8.73 -4.38 -0.91
C LYS A 43 -9.08 -3.60 -2.18
N ASP A 44 -10.37 -3.40 -2.43
CA ASP A 44 -10.87 -2.70 -3.62
C ASP A 44 -10.44 -1.23 -3.68
N TYR A 45 -10.39 -0.53 -2.53
CA TYR A 45 -9.87 0.82 -2.47
C TYR A 45 -8.37 0.86 -2.81
N LEU A 46 -7.58 -0.05 -2.25
CA LEU A 46 -6.15 -0.15 -2.55
C LEU A 46 -5.92 -0.52 -4.02
N ASP A 47 -6.63 -1.52 -4.55
CA ASP A 47 -6.50 -1.94 -5.95
C ASP A 47 -6.83 -0.80 -6.90
N THR A 48 -7.87 -0.01 -6.61
CA THR A 48 -8.23 1.18 -7.39
C THR A 48 -7.13 2.24 -7.32
N LYS A 49 -6.62 2.57 -6.14
CA LYS A 49 -5.56 3.57 -5.97
C LYS A 49 -4.23 3.15 -6.59
N LEU A 50 -3.91 1.85 -6.55
CA LEU A 50 -2.74 1.31 -7.21
C LEU A 50 -2.89 1.32 -8.73
N ALA A 51 -4.09 1.06 -9.26
CA ALA A 51 -4.38 1.17 -10.68
C ALA A 51 -4.24 2.62 -11.19
N ASP A 52 -4.81 3.59 -10.45
CA ASP A 52 -4.67 5.03 -10.73
C ASP A 52 -3.19 5.43 -10.76
N LEU A 53 -2.43 5.10 -9.70
CA LEU A 53 -1.01 5.41 -9.60
C LEU A 53 -0.18 4.80 -10.73
N ARG A 54 -0.48 3.56 -11.11
CA ARG A 54 0.18 2.90 -12.24
C ARG A 54 -0.11 3.62 -13.56
N GLY A 55 -1.35 4.09 -13.75
CA GLY A 55 -1.75 4.90 -14.89
C GLY A 55 -0.97 6.23 -14.95
N ASP A 56 -0.91 6.94 -13.83
CA ASP A 56 -0.20 8.21 -13.71
C ASP A 56 1.30 8.07 -14.02
N MET A 57 1.94 7.02 -13.48
CA MET A 57 3.34 6.73 -13.80
C MET A 57 3.53 6.47 -15.29
N ALA A 58 2.68 5.66 -15.93
CA ALA A 58 2.78 5.39 -17.36
C ALA A 58 2.65 6.68 -18.20
N VAL A 59 1.76 7.60 -17.81
CA VAL A 59 1.60 8.90 -18.48
C VAL A 59 2.83 9.78 -18.29
N LEU A 60 3.38 9.86 -17.07
CA LEU A 60 4.58 10.64 -16.78
C LEU A 60 5.78 10.11 -17.58
N THR A 61 6.02 8.80 -17.54
CA THR A 61 7.11 8.17 -18.29
C THR A 61 6.99 8.40 -19.80
N ARG A 62 5.78 8.37 -20.37
CA ARG A 62 5.56 8.71 -21.80
C ARG A 62 5.90 10.16 -22.11
N LYS A 63 5.50 11.10 -21.24
CA LYS A 63 5.81 12.53 -21.43
C LYS A 63 7.31 12.79 -21.33
N GLU A 64 8.00 12.10 -20.43
CA GLU A 64 9.46 12.18 -20.31
C GLU A 64 10.16 11.60 -21.53
N ASP A 65 9.74 10.43 -22.00
CA ASP A 65 10.24 9.80 -23.23
C ASP A 65 10.07 10.73 -24.45
N MET A 66 8.91 11.37 -24.60
CA MET A 66 8.68 12.37 -25.66
C MET A 66 9.67 13.54 -25.58
N LYS A 67 9.90 14.10 -24.37
CA LYS A 67 10.85 15.21 -24.18
C LYS A 67 12.27 14.81 -24.51
N ILE A 68 12.69 13.61 -24.08
CA ILE A 68 14.01 13.06 -24.39
C ILE A 68 14.15 12.89 -25.89
N LYS A 69 13.14 12.35 -26.58
CA LYS A 69 13.16 12.18 -28.04
C LYS A 69 13.33 13.51 -28.76
N THR A 70 12.53 14.52 -28.39
CA THR A 70 12.68 15.87 -28.93
C THR A 70 14.07 16.45 -28.68
N LEU A 71 14.67 16.21 -27.51
CA LEU A 71 16.03 16.65 -27.23
C LEU A 71 17.06 15.95 -28.12
N VAL A 72 16.93 14.63 -28.31
CA VAL A 72 17.82 13.86 -29.20
C VAL A 72 17.72 14.38 -30.63
N ASP A 73 16.52 14.66 -31.14
CA ASP A 73 16.31 15.27 -32.46
C ASP A 73 17.04 16.62 -32.57
N ILE A 74 16.85 17.52 -31.59
CA ILE A 74 17.51 18.84 -31.58
C ILE A 74 19.05 18.68 -31.56
N LEU A 75 19.58 17.71 -30.84
CA LEU A 75 21.02 17.48 -30.74
C LEU A 75 21.59 16.84 -32.01
N ALA A 76 20.84 15.96 -32.67
CA ALA A 76 21.21 15.39 -33.96
C ALA A 76 21.19 16.47 -35.07
N ASP A 77 20.17 17.32 -35.10
CA ASP A 77 20.07 18.45 -36.04
C ASP A 77 21.24 19.43 -35.90
N LYS A 78 21.67 19.68 -34.66
CA LYS A 78 22.84 20.50 -34.34
C LYS A 78 24.17 19.80 -34.58
N LYS A 79 24.16 18.55 -35.09
CA LYS A 79 25.34 17.71 -35.33
C LYS A 79 26.19 17.48 -34.07
N ILE A 80 25.57 17.53 -32.89
CA ILE A 80 26.22 17.20 -31.61
C ILE A 80 26.21 15.68 -31.40
N LEU A 81 25.13 15.01 -31.82
CA LEU A 81 25.02 13.55 -31.82
C LEU A 81 25.16 12.99 -33.23
N THR A 82 25.76 11.81 -33.34
CA THR A 82 25.77 11.04 -34.58
C THR A 82 24.42 10.34 -34.78
N ALA A 83 24.10 9.97 -36.03
CA ALA A 83 22.90 9.20 -36.32
C ALA A 83 22.88 7.84 -35.59
N ASP A 84 24.04 7.22 -35.40
CA ASP A 84 24.17 5.96 -34.68
C ASP A 84 23.88 6.14 -33.18
N ASP A 85 24.36 7.24 -32.57
CA ASP A 85 24.06 7.54 -31.16
C ASP A 85 22.58 7.82 -30.94
N ALA A 86 21.95 8.62 -31.82
CA ALA A 86 20.52 8.87 -31.77
C ALA A 86 19.71 7.56 -31.88
N LYS A 87 20.09 6.69 -32.83
CA LYS A 87 19.46 5.37 -33.00
C LYS A 87 19.61 4.48 -31.76
N ARG A 88 20.78 4.49 -31.12
CA ARG A 88 21.02 3.75 -29.87
C ARG A 88 20.13 4.27 -28.73
N ILE A 89 19.97 5.59 -28.61
CA ILE A 89 19.08 6.18 -27.59
C ILE A 89 17.62 5.82 -27.86
N TYR A 90 17.17 5.86 -29.12
CA TYR A 90 15.80 5.46 -29.48
C TYR A 90 15.49 3.99 -29.27
N ALA A 91 16.50 3.12 -29.26
CA ALA A 91 16.34 1.72 -28.94
C ALA A 91 16.26 1.43 -27.43
N MET A 92 16.43 2.43 -26.56
CA MET A 92 16.37 2.24 -25.11
C MET A 92 14.92 2.12 -24.61
N GLU A 93 14.74 1.28 -23.59
CA GLU A 93 13.51 1.24 -22.79
C GLU A 93 13.28 2.60 -22.09
N PRO A 94 12.03 2.97 -21.76
CA PRO A 94 10.83 2.12 -21.66
C PRO A 94 9.96 2.06 -22.92
N PHE A 95 10.19 2.93 -23.90
CA PHE A 95 9.42 2.95 -25.15
C PHE A 95 10.36 2.98 -26.36
N ALA A 96 11.14 1.91 -26.48
CA ALA A 96 12.06 1.70 -27.59
C ALA A 96 11.30 1.79 -28.93
N GLN A 97 11.78 2.62 -29.84
CA GLN A 97 11.31 2.62 -31.22
C GLN A 97 12.01 1.48 -31.94
N LEU A 98 11.30 0.36 -32.10
CA LEU A 98 11.74 -0.70 -32.99
C LEU A 98 11.80 -0.10 -34.40
N ALA A 99 12.99 -0.09 -34.99
CA ALA A 99 13.18 0.35 -36.37
C ALA A 99 12.23 -0.47 -37.27
N LEU A 100 11.23 0.21 -37.85
CA LEU A 100 10.46 -0.28 -39.00
C LEU A 100 11.29 -0.11 -40.28
#